data_AF-A0A942TMZ4-F1
#
_entry.id   AF-A0A942TMZ4-F1
#
_cell.length_a   1.000
_cell.length_b   1.000
_cell.length_c   1.000
_cell.angle_alpha   90.00
_cell.angle_beta   90.00
_cell.angle_gamma   90.00
#
_symmetry.space_group_name_H-M   'P 1'
#
loop_
_entity.id
_entity.type
_entity.pdbx_description
1 polymer ?
#
loop_
_entity_poly.entity_id
_entity_poly.type
_entity_poly.pdbx_seq_one_letter_code
_entity_poly.pdbx_strand_id
1 'polypeptide(L)' 'MSKNKRVKPVSFNITNEEDQTMLEHLKDSNFSGYVKSLILADIKRKQTLKHVKKTEGGGLKIIVG' A
#
# COMPACT_ATOMS: atom_id res chain seq x y z
N MET A 1 -26.07 5.16 3.87
CA MET A 1 -24.80 4.96 3.11
C MET A 1 -24.65 6.11 2.12
N SER A 2 -23.59 6.93 2.20
CA SER A 2 -23.40 8.05 1.26
C SER A 2 -23.02 7.54 -0.13
N LYS A 3 -23.54 8.16 -1.19
CA LYS A 3 -23.33 7.76 -2.60
C LYS A 3 -21.87 7.74 -3.06
N ASN A 4 -20.96 8.34 -2.29
CA ASN A 4 -19.53 8.48 -2.61
C ASN A 4 -18.60 7.48 -1.92
N LYS A 5 -19.13 6.51 -1.16
CA LYS A 5 -18.31 5.49 -0.46
C LYS A 5 -18.57 4.11 -1.05
N ARG A 6 -17.50 3.41 -1.45
CA ARG A 6 -17.52 1.98 -1.75
C ARG A 6 -16.80 1.22 -0.64
N VAL A 7 -17.46 0.28 0.00
CA VAL A 7 -16.86 -0.58 1.04
C VAL A 7 -16.16 -1.76 0.37
N LYS A 8 -14.95 -2.08 0.84
CA LYS A 8 -14.19 -3.28 0.45
C LYS A 8 -13.81 -4.02 1.73
N PRO A 9 -14.55 -5.07 2.13
CA PRO A 9 -14.27 -5.79 3.36
C PRO A 9 -13.02 -6.67 3.20
N VAL A 10 -12.35 -6.92 4.31
CA VAL A 10 -11.23 -7.86 4.45
C VAL A 10 -11.52 -8.70 5.69
N SER A 11 -11.34 -10.01 5.59
CA SER A 11 -11.59 -10.96 6.68
C SER A 11 -10.27 -11.51 7.20
N PHE A 12 -10.21 -11.73 8.51
CA PHE A 12 -9.09 -12.41 9.19
C PHE A 12 -9.58 -13.74 9.76
N ASN A 13 -8.78 -14.77 9.61
CA ASN A 13 -8.98 -16.06 10.23
C ASN A 13 -8.44 -16.07 11.66
N ILE A 14 -9.35 -16.06 12.63
CA ILE A 14 -8.98 -16.03 14.06
C ILE A 14 -8.28 -17.29 14.56
N THR A 15 -8.26 -18.40 13.80
CA THR A 15 -7.53 -19.61 14.17
C THR A 15 -6.16 -19.72 13.50
N ASN A 16 -5.82 -18.78 12.61
CA ASN A 16 -4.52 -18.73 11.95
C ASN A 16 -3.58 -17.78 12.72
N GLU A 17 -2.38 -18.25 13.03
CA GLU A 17 -1.41 -17.51 13.85
C GLU A 17 -0.88 -16.23 13.16
N GLU A 18 -0.72 -16.24 11.84
CA GLU A 18 -0.29 -15.07 11.08
C GLU A 18 -1.37 -13.98 11.12
N ASP A 19 -2.63 -14.34 10.88
CA ASP A 19 -3.76 -13.42 10.95
C ASP A 19 -3.95 -12.85 12.36
N GLN A 20 -3.78 -13.67 13.41
CA GLN A 20 -3.76 -13.18 14.79
C GLN A 20 -2.65 -12.15 15.02
N THR A 21 -1.45 -12.41 14.50
CA THR A 21 -0.31 -11.48 14.59
C THR A 21 -0.61 -10.16 13.88
N MET A 22 -1.24 -10.22 12.70
CA MET A 22 -1.67 -9.02 11.98
C MET A 22 -2.73 -8.24 12.77
N LEU A 23 -3.71 -8.93 13.37
CA LEU A 23 -4.75 -8.31 14.18
C LEU A 23 -4.17 -7.60 15.42
N GLU A 24 -3.23 -8.22 16.13
CA GLU A 24 -2.59 -7.59 17.30
C GLU A 24 -1.78 -6.34 16.89
N HIS A 25 -1.07 -6.40 15.77
CA HIS A 25 -0.36 -5.23 15.24
C HIS A 25 -1.30 -4.06 14.89
N LEU A 26 -2.53 -4.37 14.47
CA LEU A 26 -3.53 -3.39 14.05
C LEU A 26 -4.41 -2.87 15.19
N LYS A 27 -4.29 -3.41 16.40
CA LYS A 27 -5.19 -3.15 17.54
C LYS A 27 -5.35 -1.67 17.90
N ASP A 28 -4.26 -0.90 17.84
CA ASP A 28 -4.25 0.54 18.14
C ASP A 28 -4.39 1.42 16.88
N SER A 29 -4.62 0.81 15.71
CA SER A 29 -4.60 1.48 14.42
C SER A 29 -5.94 1.40 13.70
N ASN A 30 -6.30 2.48 12.99
CA ASN A 30 -7.42 2.44 12.05
C ASN A 30 -7.02 1.61 10.82
N PHE A 31 -7.53 0.38 10.73
CA PHE A 31 -7.23 -0.55 9.63
C PHE A 31 -7.46 0.09 8.24
N SER A 32 -8.59 0.76 8.04
CA SER A 32 -8.90 1.41 6.76
C SER A 32 -7.93 2.55 6.43
N GLY A 33 -7.46 3.28 7.44
CA GLY A 33 -6.44 4.31 7.29
C GLY A 33 -5.08 3.71 6.92
N TYR A 34 -4.68 2.65 7.62
CA TYR A 34 -3.44 1.93 7.39
C TYR A 34 -3.37 1.34 5.98
N VAL A 35 -4.40 0.63 5.53
CA VAL A 35 -4.44 0.07 4.17
C VAL A 35 -4.36 1.17 3.11
N LYS A 36 -5.04 2.32 3.31
CA LYS A 36 -4.95 3.45 2.38
C LYS A 36 -3.56 4.06 2.31
N SER A 37 -2.84 4.16 3.43
CA SER A 37 -1.48 4.69 3.44
C SER A 37 -0.51 3.77 2.69
N LEU A 38 -0.64 2.45 2.88
CA LEU A 38 0.12 1.44 2.15
C LEU A 38 -0.13 1.52 0.64
N ILE A 39 -1.40 1.59 0.22
CA ILE A 39 -1.77 1.72 -1.20
C ILE A 39 -1.19 3.01 -1.81
N LEU A 40 -1.29 4.14 -1.11
CA LEU A 40 -0.73 5.41 -1.58
C LEU A 40 0.80 5.35 -1.70
N ALA A 41 1.48 4.70 -0.75
CA ALA A 41 2.93 4.51 -0.79
C ALA A 41 3.34 3.63 -1.99
N ASP A 42 2.61 2.55 -2.26
CA ASP A 42 2.86 1.69 -3.42
C ASP A 42 2.63 2.42 -4.76
N ILE A 43 1.56 3.21 -4.87
CA ILE A 43 1.31 4.05 -6.05
C ILE A 43 2.47 5.01 -6.29
N LYS A 44 2.90 5.74 -5.25
CA LYS A 44 4.03 6.69 -5.34
C LYS A 44 5.32 6.00 -5.73
N ARG A 45 5.61 4.83 -5.15
CA ARG A 45 6.78 4.02 -5.49
C ARG A 45 6.77 3.64 -6.97
N LYS A 46 5.64 3.14 -7.49
CA LYS A 46 5.48 2.78 -8.90
C LYS A 46 5.60 3.99 -9.84
N GLN A 47 5.09 5.15 -9.45
CA GLN A 47 5.25 6.38 -10.23
C GLN A 47 6.72 6.86 -10.26
N THR A 48 7.42 6.79 -9.13
CA THR A 48 8.84 7.16 -9.04
C THR A 48 9.71 6.26 -9.90
N LEU A 49 9.48 4.95 -9.88
CA LEU A 49 10.21 3.98 -10.72
C LEU A 49 9.98 4.20 -12.22
N LYS A 50 8.84 4.74 -12.64
CA LYS A 50 8.62 5.13 -14.05
C LYS A 50 9.49 6.31 -14.49
N HIS A 51 9.87 7.20 -13.57
CA HIS A 51 10.74 8.35 -13.85
C HIS A 51 12.22 7.99 -13.81
N VAL A 52 12.57 6.86 -13.19
CA VAL A 52 13.92 6.30 -13.17
C VAL A 52 14.01 5.18 -14.20
N LYS A 53 14.07 5.55 -15.49
CA LYS A 53 14.45 4.57 -16.53
C LYS A 53 15.96 4.36 -16.45
N LYS A 54 16.39 3.11 -16.21
CA LYS A 54 17.79 2.71 -16.43
C LYS A 54 18.13 2.97 -17.90
N THR A 55 19.22 3.68 -18.16
CA THR A 55 19.76 3.78 -19.53
C THR A 55 20.54 2.51 -19.84
N GLU A 56 20.58 2.13 -21.12
CA GLU A 56 21.22 0.90 -21.60
C GLU A 56 22.72 0.81 -21.24
N GLY A 57 23.36 1.93 -20.90
CA GLY A 57 24.75 2.01 -20.45
C GLY A 57 24.98 1.96 -18.94
N GLY A 58 23.98 1.58 -18.12
CA GLY A 58 24.15 1.43 -16.67
C GLY A 58 24.04 2.73 -15.85
N GLY A 59 23.67 3.84 -16.47
CA GLY A 59 23.39 5.11 -15.78
C GLY A 59 21.95 5.19 -15.24
N LEU A 60 21.77 5.87 -14.10
CA LEU A 60 20.45 6.31 -13.65
C LEU A 60 20.09 7.63 -14.35
N LYS A 61 19.05 7.63 -15.19
CA LYS A 61 18.45 8.87 -15.71
C LYS A 61 17.26 9.25 -14.84
N ILE A 62 17.40 10.34 -14.08
CA ILE A 62 16.31 10.92 -13.30
C ILE A 62 15.66 12.01 -14.17
N ILE A 63 14.40 11.81 -14.55
CA ILE A 63 13.62 12.85 -15.23
C ILE A 63 12.88 13.63 -14.16
N VAL A 64 13.35 14.85 -13.87
CA VAL A 64 12.66 15.80 -13.00
C VAL A 64 11.70 16.60 -13.88
N GLY A 65 10.40 16.48 -13.61
CA GLY A 65 9.35 17.30 -14.22
C GLY A 65 9.09 18.57 -13.43
#